data_AF-A0A2M9ZEN3-F1
#
_entry.id   AF-A0A2M9ZEN3-F1
#
_cell.length_a   1.000
_cell.length_b   1.000
_cell.length_c   1.000
_cell.angle_alpha   90.00
_cell.angle_beta   90.00
_cell.angle_gamma   90.00
#
_symmetry.space_group_name_H-M   'P 1'
#
loop_
_entity.id
_entity.type
_entity.pdbx_description
1 polymer ?
#
loop_
_entity_poly.entity_id
_entity_poly.type
_entity_poly.pdbx_seq_one_letter_code
_entity_poly.pdbx_strand_id
1 'polypeptide(L)'
;MKLLSLCLFGLLFIRCSSSLPTSFRNNTESKELYSSCMRFLEEGNESITEDSLLQELREAAASGRSYILNSGELVYDTLNRRGRHLQLNPQGRIEYFRILPVRMESGDAVNFLCAEHIRWQWEKNFQKAALLTKGEPKNELGLELQRENVKEYGRFSRALGGKPQIIKNFLFFSLDPYITGKLGLPISPCKLSEELKESLKIAVEGLSDRDAVLSWTASIRSISTYELGFTLAGYCNKME
;
A
#
# COMPACT_ATOMS: atom_id res chain seq x y z
N MET A 1 36.24 -49.23 20.47
CA MET A 1 35.25 -48.64 21.38
C MET A 1 34.53 -47.51 20.67
N LYS A 2 33.20 -47.54 20.69
CA LYS A 2 32.28 -46.52 20.14
C LYS A 2 32.24 -45.28 21.04
N LEU A 3 31.93 -44.12 20.45
CA LEU A 3 31.15 -42.94 20.91
C LEU A 3 31.63 -41.75 20.03
N LEU A 4 30.98 -41.33 18.92
CA LEU A 4 29.62 -40.79 18.75
C LEU A 4 29.25 -39.73 19.80
N SER A 5 29.41 -38.46 19.43
CA SER A 5 28.52 -37.38 19.87
C SER A 5 28.33 -36.38 18.74
N LEU A 6 27.12 -36.42 18.17
CA LEU A 6 26.49 -35.43 17.30
C LEU A 6 25.96 -34.26 18.15
N CYS A 7 26.05 -33.04 17.61
CA CYS A 7 25.12 -31.90 17.73
C CYS A 7 25.71 -30.83 16.77
N LEU A 8 25.27 -30.56 15.53
CA LEU A 8 23.94 -30.34 14.93
C LEU A 8 23.15 -29.17 15.57
N PHE A 9 22.93 -28.16 14.73
CA PHE A 9 21.93 -27.07 14.76
C PHE A 9 22.12 -25.85 15.67
N GLY A 10 21.88 -24.67 15.08
CA GLY A 10 21.50 -23.44 15.77
C GLY A 10 22.10 -22.17 15.16
N LEU A 11 21.74 -21.78 13.93
CA LEU A 11 20.82 -20.66 13.72
C LEU A 11 21.01 -19.48 14.70
N LEU A 12 21.99 -18.61 14.43
CA LEU A 12 21.94 -17.23 14.92
C LEU A 12 21.38 -16.33 13.81
N PHE A 13 20.13 -16.61 13.40
CA PHE A 13 19.27 -15.53 12.96
C PHE A 13 18.94 -14.73 14.21
N ILE A 14 19.62 -13.60 14.40
CA ILE A 14 19.14 -12.56 15.31
C ILE A 14 17.85 -12.04 14.69
N ARG A 15 16.74 -12.72 15.00
CA ARG A 15 15.40 -12.19 14.84
C ARG A 15 15.25 -11.08 15.87
N CYS A 16 15.67 -9.87 15.50
CA CYS A 16 14.96 -8.69 15.98
C CYS A 16 13.61 -8.63 15.23
N SER A 17 12.73 -9.58 15.53
CA SER A 17 11.33 -9.50 15.16
C SER A 17 10.69 -8.49 16.08
N SER A 18 10.51 -7.27 15.57
CA SER A 18 9.56 -6.31 16.11
C SER A 18 8.21 -7.01 16.27
N SER A 19 7.79 -7.26 17.50
CA SER A 19 6.48 -7.87 17.78
C SER A 19 5.39 -6.85 17.49
N LEU A 20 5.04 -6.71 16.22
CA LEU A 20 3.65 -6.51 15.86
C LEU A 20 2.81 -7.46 16.73
N PRO A 21 1.75 -7.01 17.41
CA PRO A 21 0.86 -7.91 18.10
C PRO A 21 0.44 -9.02 17.13
N THR A 22 0.66 -10.26 17.52
CA THR A 22 0.32 -11.44 16.70
C THR A 22 -1.16 -11.41 16.28
N SER A 23 -2.00 -10.74 17.08
CA SER A 23 -3.41 -10.43 16.81
C SER A 23 -3.62 -9.59 15.55
N PHE A 24 -2.80 -8.56 15.30
CA PHE A 24 -2.91 -7.72 14.09
C PHE A 24 -2.61 -8.50 12.81
N ARG A 25 -1.62 -9.40 12.85
CA ARG A 25 -1.26 -10.26 11.71
C ARG A 25 -2.30 -11.33 11.41
N ASN A 26 -3.10 -11.74 12.40
CA ASN A 26 -4.08 -12.81 12.25
C ASN A 26 -5.46 -12.32 11.79
N ASN A 27 -5.77 -11.03 11.96
CA ASN A 27 -7.07 -10.43 11.60
C ASN A 27 -7.01 -9.47 10.41
N THR A 28 -6.00 -9.59 9.54
CA THR A 28 -5.81 -8.67 8.41
C THR A 28 -7.00 -8.65 7.43
N GLU A 29 -7.86 -9.67 7.38
CA GLU A 29 -9.04 -9.68 6.49
C GLU A 29 -10.30 -8.98 7.03
N SER A 30 -10.26 -8.40 8.24
CA SER A 30 -11.44 -7.76 8.83
C SER A 30 -11.79 -6.42 8.15
N LYS A 31 -13.05 -6.30 7.69
CA LYS A 31 -13.62 -5.03 7.19
C LYS A 31 -13.81 -4.00 8.32
N GLU A 32 -14.01 -4.48 9.54
CA GLU A 32 -14.11 -3.63 10.73
C GLU A 32 -12.77 -2.95 11.00
N LEU A 33 -11.67 -3.71 10.89
CA LEU A 33 -10.32 -3.18 11.04
C LEU A 33 -9.98 -2.14 9.98
N TYR A 34 -10.35 -2.36 8.71
CA TYR A 34 -10.18 -1.35 7.66
C TYR A 34 -10.88 -0.03 8.00
N SER A 35 -12.15 -0.13 8.41
CA SER A 35 -12.97 1.05 8.71
C SER A 35 -12.44 1.80 9.93
N SER A 36 -11.92 1.08 10.92
CA SER A 36 -11.25 1.64 12.10
C SER A 36 -9.91 2.27 11.75
N CYS A 37 -9.07 1.62 10.93
CA CYS A 37 -7.81 2.20 10.46
C CYS A 37 -8.05 3.49 9.66
N MET A 38 -9.06 3.51 8.78
CA MET A 38 -9.38 4.70 7.98
C MET A 38 -9.82 5.87 8.86
N ARG A 39 -10.79 5.66 9.77
CA ARG A 39 -11.20 6.68 10.74
C ARG A 39 -10.02 7.16 11.58
N PHE A 40 -9.12 6.27 11.98
CA PHE A 40 -7.97 6.64 12.80
C PHE A 40 -7.04 7.60 12.06
N LEU A 41 -6.78 7.31 10.78
CA LEU A 41 -5.95 8.17 9.95
C LEU A 41 -6.60 9.54 9.70
N GLU A 42 -7.93 9.59 9.55
CA GLU A 42 -8.73 10.79 9.28
C GLU A 42 -8.90 11.70 10.50
N GLU A 43 -9.25 11.13 11.65
CA GLU A 43 -9.73 11.90 12.81
C GLU A 43 -8.66 12.11 13.88
N GLY A 44 -7.66 11.24 13.96
CA GLY A 44 -6.64 11.29 15.00
C GLY A 44 -7.20 11.01 16.40
N ASN A 45 -6.96 9.80 16.89
CA ASN A 45 -7.10 9.37 18.30
C ASN A 45 -8.45 9.52 19.05
N GLU A 46 -9.46 10.32 18.67
CA GLU A 46 -10.53 10.66 19.64
C GLU A 46 -11.82 9.81 19.63
N SER A 47 -12.18 9.04 18.59
CA SER A 47 -13.56 8.49 18.51
C SER A 47 -13.73 6.97 18.38
N ILE A 48 -12.65 6.19 18.21
CA ILE A 48 -12.80 4.78 17.80
C ILE A 48 -12.69 3.86 19.02
N THR A 49 -13.84 3.58 19.62
CA THR A 49 -14.01 2.69 20.79
C THR A 49 -14.39 1.26 20.41
N GLU A 50 -14.69 0.98 19.14
CA GLU A 50 -15.36 -0.27 18.75
C GLU A 50 -14.41 -1.39 18.30
N ASP A 51 -13.13 -1.10 18.03
CA ASP A 51 -12.18 -2.11 17.56
C ASP A 51 -11.10 -2.38 18.61
N SER A 52 -11.27 -3.49 19.32
CA SER A 52 -10.36 -3.97 20.37
C SER A 52 -8.90 -4.08 19.91
N LEU A 53 -8.64 -4.40 18.65
CA LEU A 53 -7.29 -4.56 18.12
C LEU A 53 -6.62 -3.21 17.83
N LEU A 54 -7.37 -2.26 17.28
CA LEU A 54 -6.86 -0.89 17.15
C LEU A 54 -6.66 -0.25 18.54
N GLN A 55 -7.53 -0.56 19.49
CA GLN A 55 -7.38 -0.14 20.87
C GLN A 55 -6.13 -0.75 21.53
N GLU A 56 -5.85 -2.05 21.34
CA GLU A 56 -4.62 -2.70 21.79
C GLU A 56 -3.36 -2.02 21.23
N LEU A 57 -3.37 -1.72 19.92
CA LEU A 57 -2.26 -1.00 19.28
C LEU A 57 -2.09 0.42 19.84
N ARG A 58 -3.19 1.10 20.15
CA ARG A 58 -3.19 2.43 20.78
C ARG A 58 -2.69 2.37 22.22
N GLU A 59 -3.12 1.41 23.02
CA GLU A 59 -2.69 1.25 24.41
C GLU A 59 -1.20 0.89 24.47
N ALA A 60 -0.75 0.01 23.57
CA ALA A 60 0.68 -0.25 23.39
C ALA A 60 1.42 1.04 23.00
N ALA A 61 0.88 1.83 22.08
CA ALA A 61 1.45 3.12 21.68
C ALA A 61 1.44 4.16 22.83
N ALA A 62 0.37 4.26 23.61
CA ALA A 62 0.22 5.22 24.72
C ALA A 62 1.24 5.03 25.84
N SER A 63 1.92 3.87 25.91
CA SER A 63 3.03 3.62 26.83
C SER A 63 4.30 4.47 26.58
N GLY A 64 4.31 5.35 25.57
CA GLY A 64 5.44 6.23 25.24
C GLY A 64 6.66 5.49 24.67
N ARG A 65 6.47 4.26 24.20
CA ARG A 65 7.52 3.42 23.63
C ARG A 65 7.70 3.72 22.16
N SER A 66 8.94 3.95 21.74
CA SER A 66 9.28 3.93 20.31
C SER A 66 9.31 2.50 19.78
N TYR A 67 8.79 2.27 18.58
CA TYR A 67 8.79 0.98 17.91
C TYR A 67 9.81 0.98 16.78
N ILE A 68 10.55 -0.12 16.60
CA ILE A 68 11.31 -0.36 15.38
C ILE A 68 10.41 -1.16 14.45
N LEU A 69 10.01 -0.58 13.33
CA LEU A 69 9.18 -1.22 12.32
C LEU A 69 9.97 -1.41 11.04
N ASN A 70 9.80 -2.56 10.39
CA ASN A 70 10.36 -2.79 9.05
C ASN A 70 9.46 -2.11 8.03
N SER A 71 9.93 -0.99 7.51
CA SER A 71 9.28 -0.25 6.44
C SER A 71 9.90 -0.57 5.07
N GLY A 72 9.33 0.00 4.00
CA GLY A 72 9.85 -0.08 2.64
C GLY A 72 10.34 1.27 2.14
N GLU A 73 11.48 1.28 1.44
CA GLU A 73 11.89 2.45 0.65
C GLU A 73 11.16 2.47 -0.70
N LEU A 74 10.95 3.67 -1.25
CA LEU A 74 10.66 3.82 -2.67
C LEU A 74 11.96 3.61 -3.45
N VAL A 75 11.97 2.64 -4.35
CA VAL A 75 13.15 2.24 -5.12
C VAL A 75 12.90 2.50 -6.60
N TYR A 76 13.82 3.23 -7.22
CA TYR A 76 13.83 3.39 -8.67
C TYR A 76 14.64 2.27 -9.34
N ASP A 77 13.95 1.40 -10.06
CA ASP A 77 14.55 0.37 -10.90
C ASP A 77 15.04 1.00 -12.20
N THR A 78 16.34 1.27 -12.28
CA THR A 78 16.98 1.93 -13.42
C THR A 78 16.91 1.10 -14.71
N LEU A 79 16.95 -0.23 -14.60
CA LEU A 79 16.93 -1.14 -15.75
C LEU A 79 15.56 -1.10 -16.44
N ASN A 80 14.49 -1.16 -15.65
CA ASN A 80 13.12 -1.15 -16.17
C ASN A 80 12.48 0.23 -16.18
N ARG A 81 13.21 1.26 -15.72
CA ARG A 81 12.78 2.66 -15.60
C ARG A 81 11.47 2.84 -14.85
N ARG A 82 11.29 2.12 -13.73
CA ARG A 82 10.06 2.09 -12.93
C ARG A 82 10.30 2.31 -11.45
N GLY A 83 9.34 2.93 -10.78
CA GLY A 83 9.32 3.00 -9.32
C GLY A 83 8.73 1.74 -8.70
N ARG A 84 9.22 1.38 -7.52
CA ARG A 84 8.76 0.23 -6.74
C ARG A 84 8.71 0.59 -5.26
N HIS A 85 7.80 -0.03 -4.51
CA HIS A 85 7.72 0.14 -3.06
C HIS A 85 7.51 -1.22 -2.40
N LEU A 86 6.36 -1.81 -2.69
CA LEU A 86 5.93 -3.10 -2.20
C LEU A 86 5.18 -3.88 -3.27
N GLN A 87 5.01 -5.18 -3.03
CA GLN A 87 4.16 -6.08 -3.78
C GLN A 87 3.45 -7.05 -2.84
N LEU A 88 2.42 -7.73 -3.32
CA LEU A 88 1.88 -8.91 -2.64
C LEU A 88 2.62 -10.17 -3.12
N ASN A 89 3.15 -10.95 -2.19
CA ASN A 89 3.73 -12.26 -2.49
C ASN A 89 2.65 -13.31 -2.81
N PRO A 90 3.00 -14.54 -3.22
CA PRO A 90 2.01 -15.59 -3.54
C PRO A 90 1.08 -15.97 -2.39
N GLN A 91 1.46 -15.71 -1.14
CA GLN A 91 0.61 -15.90 0.04
C GLN A 91 -0.26 -14.68 0.35
N GLY A 92 -0.26 -13.68 -0.55
CA GLY A 92 -1.01 -12.46 -0.41
C GLY A 92 -0.51 -11.55 0.71
N ARG A 93 0.79 -11.57 1.06
CA ARG A 93 1.37 -10.69 2.09
C ARG A 93 2.21 -9.58 1.46
N ILE A 94 2.24 -8.41 2.10
CA ILE A 94 3.14 -7.33 1.70
C ILE A 94 4.60 -7.80 1.78
N GLU A 95 5.33 -7.54 0.71
CA GLU A 95 6.77 -7.67 0.60
C GLU A 95 7.35 -6.37 0.06
N TYR A 96 8.28 -5.78 0.79
CA TYR A 96 8.98 -4.57 0.37
C TYR A 96 10.14 -4.92 -0.57
N PHE A 97 10.33 -4.12 -1.62
CA PHE A 97 11.46 -4.30 -2.53
C PHE A 97 12.80 -3.99 -1.88
N ARG A 98 12.80 -3.09 -0.89
CA ARG A 98 13.95 -2.81 -0.03
C ARG A 98 13.45 -2.46 1.36
N ILE A 99 13.88 -3.25 2.35
CA ILE A 99 13.47 -3.09 3.74
C ILE A 99 14.33 -2.01 4.40
N LEU A 100 13.68 -1.09 5.11
CA LEU A 100 14.29 -0.07 5.94
C LEU A 100 13.73 -0.18 7.37
N PRO A 101 14.54 -0.58 8.37
CA PRO A 101 14.13 -0.50 9.77
C PRO A 101 14.05 0.96 10.21
N VAL A 102 12.87 1.40 10.66
CA VAL A 102 12.65 2.79 11.11
C VAL A 102 12.18 2.77 12.55
N ARG A 103 12.81 3.61 13.38
CA ARG A 103 12.31 3.91 14.72
C ARG A 103 11.21 4.95 14.61
N MET A 104 10.01 4.60 15.05
CA MET A 104 8.84 5.48 15.02
C MET A 104 8.34 5.73 16.43
N GLU A 105 7.91 6.96 16.67
CA GLU A 105 7.12 7.29 17.85
C GLU A 105 5.77 6.57 17.80
N SER A 106 5.21 6.31 18.97
CA SER A 106 3.97 5.57 19.17
C SER A 106 2.82 5.93 18.22
N GLY A 107 2.53 7.23 18.04
CA GLY A 107 1.45 7.68 17.16
C GLY A 107 1.73 7.39 15.68
N ASP A 108 2.97 7.59 15.25
CA ASP A 108 3.41 7.30 13.88
C ASP A 108 3.47 5.79 13.62
N ALA A 109 3.79 4.98 14.63
CA ALA A 109 3.72 3.53 14.52
C ALA A 109 2.29 3.05 14.24
N VAL A 110 1.27 3.59 14.91
CA VAL A 110 -0.14 3.24 14.62
C VAL A 110 -0.55 3.75 13.24
N ASN A 111 -0.21 5.00 12.87
CA ASN A 111 -0.46 5.53 11.52
C ASN A 111 0.17 4.62 10.45
N PHE A 112 1.40 4.17 10.65
CA PHE A 112 2.12 3.29 9.76
C PHE A 112 1.41 1.95 9.58
N LEU A 113 1.03 1.29 10.67
CA LEU A 113 0.35 0.00 10.64
C LEU A 113 -1.04 0.08 9.98
N CYS A 114 -1.79 1.14 10.27
CA CYS A 114 -3.06 1.42 9.61
C CYS A 114 -2.87 1.61 8.11
N ALA A 115 -1.89 2.43 7.70
CA ALA A 115 -1.59 2.68 6.29
C ALA A 115 -1.12 1.42 5.56
N GLU A 116 -0.30 0.58 6.20
CA GLU A 116 0.13 -0.71 5.66
C GLU A 116 -1.06 -1.65 5.43
N HIS A 117 -1.96 -1.76 6.41
CA HIS A 117 -3.16 -2.60 6.32
C HIS A 117 -4.13 -2.15 5.22
N ILE A 118 -4.42 -0.83 5.15
CA ILE A 118 -5.26 -0.25 4.10
C ILE A 118 -4.63 -0.50 2.72
N ARG A 119 -3.32 -0.25 2.59
CA ARG A 119 -2.59 -0.49 1.34
C ARG A 119 -2.65 -1.95 0.92
N TRP A 120 -2.53 -2.89 1.87
CA TRP A 120 -2.66 -4.32 1.61
C TRP A 120 -4.05 -4.70 1.08
N GLN A 121 -5.13 -4.22 1.70
CA GLN A 121 -6.49 -4.48 1.21
C GLN A 121 -6.71 -3.90 -0.19
N TRP A 122 -6.20 -2.70 -0.42
CA TRP A 122 -6.34 -2.01 -1.70
C TRP A 122 -5.61 -2.73 -2.84
N GLU A 123 -4.41 -3.25 -2.60
CA GLU A 123 -3.71 -4.11 -3.57
C GLU A 123 -4.50 -5.38 -3.95
N LYS A 124 -5.19 -6.01 -2.98
CA LYS A 124 -6.10 -7.14 -3.27
C LYS A 124 -7.27 -6.71 -4.14
N ASN A 125 -7.86 -5.54 -3.87
CA ASN A 125 -8.98 -5.01 -4.66
C ASN A 125 -8.56 -4.65 -6.09
N PHE A 126 -7.36 -4.12 -6.28
CA PHE A 126 -6.79 -3.89 -7.61
C PHE A 126 -6.58 -5.18 -8.39
N GLN A 127 -6.00 -6.20 -7.76
CA GLN A 127 -5.84 -7.51 -8.40
C GLN A 127 -7.20 -8.12 -8.77
N LYS A 128 -8.21 -8.00 -7.90
CA LYS A 128 -9.58 -8.46 -8.16
C LYS A 128 -10.22 -7.74 -9.36
N ALA A 129 -10.15 -6.41 -9.40
CA ALA A 129 -10.69 -5.61 -10.50
C ALA A 129 -9.99 -5.93 -11.84
N ALA A 130 -8.67 -6.07 -11.80
CA ALA A 130 -7.88 -6.42 -12.98
C ALA A 130 -8.25 -7.82 -13.51
N LEU A 131 -8.39 -8.82 -12.63
CA LEU A 131 -8.79 -10.17 -13.02
C LEU A 131 -10.17 -10.22 -13.70
N LEU A 132 -11.15 -9.50 -13.15
CA LEU A 132 -12.50 -9.42 -13.72
C LEU A 132 -12.50 -8.78 -15.12
N THR A 133 -11.76 -7.69 -15.28
CA THR A 133 -11.73 -6.94 -16.55
C THR A 133 -10.78 -7.49 -17.59
N LYS A 134 -9.88 -8.41 -17.22
CA LYS A 134 -8.99 -9.08 -18.17
C LYS A 134 -9.75 -9.93 -19.20
N GLY A 135 -10.75 -10.68 -18.75
CA GLY A 135 -11.57 -11.53 -19.62
C GLY A 135 -12.66 -10.75 -20.36
N GLU A 136 -13.19 -9.72 -19.71
CA GLU A 136 -14.28 -8.91 -20.22
C GLU A 136 -14.08 -7.45 -19.76
N PRO A 137 -13.48 -6.57 -20.57
CA PRO A 137 -13.19 -5.19 -20.17
C PRO A 137 -14.44 -4.35 -19.78
N LYS A 138 -15.63 -4.82 -20.17
CA LYS A 138 -16.93 -4.18 -19.86
C LYS A 138 -17.65 -4.84 -18.69
N ASN A 139 -17.02 -5.77 -17.98
CA ASN A 139 -17.63 -6.45 -16.85
C ASN A 139 -18.07 -5.44 -15.78
N GLU A 140 -19.38 -5.35 -15.52
CA GLU A 140 -19.94 -4.30 -14.65
C GLU A 140 -19.37 -4.33 -13.23
N LEU A 141 -19.16 -5.53 -12.67
CA LEU A 141 -18.56 -5.69 -11.34
C LEU A 141 -17.10 -5.23 -11.34
N GLY A 142 -16.33 -5.54 -12.39
CA GLY A 142 -14.96 -5.07 -12.55
C GLY A 142 -14.88 -3.55 -12.66
N LEU A 143 -15.76 -2.94 -13.46
CA LEU A 143 -15.85 -1.48 -13.61
C LEU A 143 -16.27 -0.78 -12.32
N GLU A 144 -17.19 -1.38 -11.55
CA GLU A 144 -17.58 -0.83 -10.25
C GLU A 144 -16.43 -0.85 -9.24
N LEU A 145 -15.70 -1.97 -9.17
CA LEU A 145 -14.51 -2.08 -8.32
C LEU A 145 -13.43 -1.07 -8.75
N GLN A 146 -13.24 -0.82 -10.04
CA GLN A 146 -12.32 0.21 -10.52
C GLN A 146 -12.70 1.60 -10.02
N ARG A 147 -13.99 1.97 -10.06
CA ARG A 147 -14.48 3.27 -9.57
C ARG A 147 -14.28 3.41 -8.06
N GLU A 148 -14.64 2.38 -7.29
CA GLU A 148 -14.44 2.39 -5.84
C GLU A 148 -12.94 2.41 -5.49
N ASN A 149 -12.06 1.76 -6.26
CA ASN A 149 -10.62 1.83 -6.05
C ASN A 149 -10.06 3.26 -6.19
N VAL A 150 -10.53 4.06 -7.17
CA VAL A 150 -10.15 5.47 -7.32
C VAL A 150 -10.62 6.28 -6.11
N LYS A 151 -11.89 6.11 -5.74
CA LYS A 151 -12.54 6.86 -4.66
C LYS A 151 -11.87 6.59 -3.31
N GLU A 152 -11.62 5.32 -3.00
CA GLU A 152 -10.91 4.93 -1.78
C GLU A 152 -9.47 5.43 -1.77
N TYR A 153 -8.77 5.46 -2.92
CA TYR A 153 -7.46 6.08 -2.99
C TYR A 153 -7.49 7.58 -2.68
N GLY A 154 -8.46 8.30 -3.23
CA GLY A 154 -8.66 9.72 -2.93
C GLY A 154 -8.97 9.97 -1.46
N ARG A 155 -9.74 9.08 -0.83
CA ARG A 155 -10.01 9.14 0.62
C ARG A 155 -8.75 8.88 1.43
N PHE A 156 -8.02 7.82 1.10
CA PHE A 156 -6.79 7.43 1.77
C PHE A 156 -5.69 8.50 1.64
N SER A 157 -5.55 9.12 0.46
CA SER A 157 -4.57 10.18 0.25
C SER A 157 -4.82 11.39 1.13
N ARG A 158 -6.08 11.85 1.23
CA ARG A 158 -6.46 12.93 2.16
C ARG A 158 -6.18 12.56 3.61
N ALA A 159 -6.51 11.32 4.00
CA ALA A 159 -6.23 10.82 5.34
C ALA A 159 -4.73 10.79 5.65
N LEU A 160 -3.85 10.63 4.65
CA LEU A 160 -2.40 10.69 4.82
C LEU A 160 -1.81 12.10 4.66
N GLY A 161 -2.63 13.11 4.37
CA GLY A 161 -2.23 14.51 4.29
C GLY A 161 -1.57 14.96 5.60
N GLY A 162 -0.44 15.67 5.49
CA GLY A 162 0.33 16.16 6.64
C GLY A 162 1.09 15.08 7.44
N LYS A 163 1.00 13.79 7.08
CA LYS A 163 1.76 12.73 7.76
C LYS A 163 3.21 12.63 7.24
N PRO A 164 4.14 12.06 8.03
CA PRO A 164 5.52 11.81 7.61
C PRO A 164 5.63 11.05 6.28
N GLN A 165 6.68 11.35 5.50
CA GLN A 165 6.87 10.77 4.18
C GLN A 165 6.90 9.22 4.19
N ILE A 166 7.45 8.62 5.23
CA ILE A 166 7.50 7.16 5.39
C ILE A 166 6.11 6.52 5.42
N ILE A 167 5.09 7.23 5.92
CA ILE A 167 3.69 6.80 5.90
C ILE A 167 3.06 7.15 4.54
N LYS A 168 3.32 8.35 4.01
CA LYS A 168 2.81 8.77 2.68
C LYS A 168 3.32 7.89 1.54
N ASN A 169 4.45 7.20 1.70
CA ASN A 169 4.95 6.23 0.73
C ASN A 169 3.95 5.08 0.46
N PHE A 170 3.00 4.80 1.36
CA PHE A 170 1.92 3.86 1.08
C PHE A 170 0.94 4.33 -0.01
N LEU A 171 0.95 5.62 -0.38
CA LEU A 171 0.24 6.11 -1.57
C LEU A 171 0.91 5.67 -2.88
N PHE A 172 2.18 5.25 -2.84
CA PHE A 172 2.87 4.83 -4.05
C PHE A 172 2.16 3.65 -4.69
N PHE A 173 1.61 3.90 -5.87
CA PHE A 173 0.92 2.94 -6.72
C PHE A 173 1.69 2.78 -8.04
N SER A 174 1.91 1.53 -8.46
CA SER A 174 2.55 1.21 -9.73
C SER A 174 1.55 0.51 -10.64
N LEU A 175 1.26 1.12 -11.78
CA LEU A 175 0.41 0.51 -12.81
C LEU A 175 1.16 -0.50 -13.68
N ASP A 176 2.49 -0.55 -13.61
CA ASP A 176 3.32 -1.36 -14.51
C ASP A 176 2.96 -2.85 -14.52
N PRO A 177 2.62 -3.51 -13.40
CA PRO A 177 2.15 -4.90 -13.42
C PRO A 177 0.92 -5.09 -14.32
N TYR A 178 0.07 -4.08 -14.40
CA TYR A 178 -1.23 -4.15 -15.07
C TYR A 178 -1.18 -3.71 -16.53
N ILE A 179 -0.36 -2.70 -16.86
CA ILE A 179 -0.27 -2.13 -18.22
C ILE A 179 0.40 -3.08 -19.21
N THR A 180 1.24 -4.02 -18.77
CA THR A 180 1.90 -5.00 -19.66
C THR A 180 0.95 -6.01 -20.33
N GLY A 181 -0.36 -5.80 -20.24
CA GLY A 181 -1.40 -6.55 -20.96
C GLY A 181 -1.73 -7.92 -20.36
N LYS A 182 -1.06 -8.32 -19.29
CA LYS A 182 -1.22 -9.67 -18.71
C LYS A 182 -2.26 -9.77 -17.60
N LEU A 183 -2.65 -8.66 -16.96
CA LEU A 183 -3.41 -8.71 -15.71
C LEU A 183 -4.79 -8.04 -15.77
N GLY A 184 -5.12 -7.25 -16.80
CA GLY A 184 -6.39 -6.51 -16.93
C GLY A 184 -6.31 -5.10 -16.34
N LEU A 185 -7.46 -4.44 -16.15
CA LEU A 185 -7.56 -3.03 -15.74
C LEU A 185 -7.88 -2.94 -14.23
N PRO A 186 -6.93 -2.50 -13.38
CA PRO A 186 -7.13 -2.44 -11.93
C PRO A 186 -7.94 -1.21 -11.50
N ILE A 187 -7.87 -0.16 -12.31
CA ILE A 187 -8.44 1.16 -12.07
C ILE A 187 -8.93 1.71 -13.41
N SER A 188 -9.96 2.54 -13.37
CA SER A 188 -10.48 3.20 -14.56
C SER A 188 -9.37 4.05 -15.17
N PRO A 189 -9.06 3.93 -16.47
CA PRO A 189 -8.09 4.81 -17.12
C PRO A 189 -8.64 6.21 -17.39
N CYS A 190 -9.96 6.42 -17.32
CA CYS A 190 -10.61 7.60 -17.85
C CYS A 190 -10.69 8.72 -16.83
N LYS A 191 -10.18 9.91 -17.18
CA LYS A 191 -10.01 11.07 -16.28
C LYS A 191 -9.12 10.76 -15.08
N LEU A 192 -8.30 9.71 -15.16
CA LEU A 192 -7.55 9.21 -14.02
C LEU A 192 -6.57 10.26 -13.49
N SER A 193 -5.86 10.98 -14.36
CA SER A 193 -4.96 12.04 -13.92
C SER A 193 -5.69 13.19 -13.20
N GLU A 194 -6.91 13.54 -13.65
CA GLU A 194 -7.74 14.54 -12.99
C GLU A 194 -8.20 14.05 -11.60
N GLU A 195 -8.68 12.81 -11.51
CA GLU A 195 -9.16 12.20 -10.27
C GLU A 195 -8.05 12.00 -9.24
N LEU A 196 -6.82 11.67 -9.69
CA LEU A 196 -5.68 11.45 -8.81
C LEU A 196 -4.87 12.70 -8.51
N LYS A 197 -5.17 13.85 -9.12
CA LYS A 197 -4.33 15.07 -9.05
C LYS A 197 -3.97 15.48 -7.62
N GLU A 198 -4.97 15.59 -6.74
CA GLU A 198 -4.73 16.01 -5.35
C GLU A 198 -4.00 14.91 -4.57
N SER A 199 -4.35 13.64 -4.81
CA SER A 199 -3.66 12.51 -4.18
C SER A 199 -2.17 12.45 -4.53
N LEU A 200 -1.83 12.70 -5.80
CA LEU A 200 -0.45 12.77 -6.28
C LEU A 200 0.29 13.93 -5.64
N LYS A 201 -0.34 15.11 -5.55
CA LYS A 201 0.23 16.27 -4.88
C LYS A 201 0.56 15.98 -3.41
N ILE A 202 -0.38 15.39 -2.65
CA ILE A 202 -0.16 14.98 -1.26
C ILE A 202 1.02 13.99 -1.15
N ALA A 203 1.07 13.02 -2.06
CA ALA A 203 2.08 11.96 -2.03
C ALA A 203 3.50 12.45 -2.29
N VAL A 204 3.67 13.45 -3.16
CA VAL A 204 4.99 14.01 -3.54
C VAL A 204 5.38 15.27 -2.74
N GLU A 205 4.46 15.83 -1.95
CA GLU A 205 4.76 16.99 -1.11
C GLU A 205 5.88 16.67 -0.11
N GLY A 206 6.95 17.47 -0.08
CA GLY A 206 8.07 17.26 0.84
C GLY A 206 8.99 16.07 0.48
N LEU A 207 8.81 15.47 -0.69
CA LEU A 207 9.64 14.38 -1.19
C LEU A 207 11.03 14.92 -1.60
N SER A 208 12.09 14.42 -0.95
CA SER A 208 13.47 14.88 -1.20
C SER A 208 14.44 13.76 -1.61
N ASP A 209 14.12 12.51 -1.28
CA ASP A 209 14.93 11.36 -1.65
C ASP A 209 14.93 11.16 -3.17
N ARG A 210 16.12 10.94 -3.75
CA ARG A 210 16.29 10.84 -5.20
C ARG A 210 15.56 9.63 -5.78
N ASP A 211 15.66 8.46 -5.14
CA ASP A 211 15.01 7.25 -5.63
C ASP A 211 13.49 7.39 -5.53
N ALA A 212 13.00 8.02 -4.48
CA ALA A 212 11.60 8.37 -4.31
C ALA A 212 11.11 9.33 -5.41
N VAL A 213 11.84 10.41 -5.71
CA VAL A 213 11.50 11.39 -6.76
C VAL A 213 11.43 10.70 -8.13
N LEU A 214 12.43 9.88 -8.46
CA LEU A 214 12.46 9.15 -9.71
C LEU A 214 11.32 8.10 -9.79
N SER A 215 11.03 7.44 -8.68
CA SER A 215 9.94 6.47 -8.58
C SER A 215 8.59 7.11 -8.85
N TRP A 216 8.28 8.23 -8.20
CA TRP A 216 7.04 8.98 -8.42
C TRP A 216 6.96 9.56 -9.82
N THR A 217 8.07 10.10 -10.35
CA THR A 217 8.11 10.61 -11.73
C THR A 217 7.76 9.50 -12.73
N ALA A 218 8.32 8.30 -12.56
CA ALA A 218 8.01 7.15 -13.41
C ALA A 218 6.55 6.69 -13.25
N SER A 219 6.03 6.63 -12.01
CA SER A 219 4.63 6.27 -11.76
C SER A 219 3.65 7.27 -12.39
N ILE A 220 3.87 8.58 -12.21
CA ILE A 220 3.03 9.64 -12.81
C ILE A 220 3.04 9.52 -14.33
N ARG A 221 4.21 9.30 -14.94
CA ARG A 221 4.31 9.05 -16.39
C ARG A 221 3.51 7.81 -16.82
N SER A 222 3.58 6.73 -16.04
CA SER A 222 2.84 5.49 -16.29
C SER A 222 1.33 5.73 -16.24
N ILE A 223 0.84 6.47 -15.24
CA ILE A 223 -0.56 6.91 -15.12
C ILE A 223 -1.01 7.73 -16.34
N SER A 224 -0.26 8.77 -16.71
CA SER A 224 -0.61 9.61 -17.87
C SER A 224 -0.61 8.82 -19.18
N THR A 225 0.35 7.90 -19.35
CA THR A 225 0.44 7.06 -20.55
C THR A 225 -0.72 6.05 -20.60
N TYR A 226 -1.09 5.49 -19.45
CA TYR A 226 -2.23 4.61 -19.31
C TYR A 226 -3.52 5.33 -19.73
N GLU A 227 -3.82 6.48 -19.14
CA GLU A 227 -5.00 7.28 -19.51
C GLU A 227 -4.99 7.67 -21.01
N LEU A 228 -3.88 8.19 -21.51
CA LEU A 228 -3.76 8.61 -22.91
C LEU A 228 -3.98 7.44 -23.87
N GLY A 229 -3.37 6.28 -23.59
CA GLY A 229 -3.51 5.09 -24.43
C GLY A 229 -4.96 4.62 -24.56
N PHE A 230 -5.69 4.56 -23.44
CA PHE A 230 -7.11 4.18 -23.43
C PHE A 230 -8.02 5.24 -24.05
N THR A 231 -7.68 6.52 -23.91
CA THR A 231 -8.40 7.63 -24.56
C THR A 231 -8.25 7.58 -26.08
N LEU A 232 -7.02 7.43 -26.58
CA LEU A 232 -6.74 7.33 -28.00
C LEU A 232 -7.35 6.07 -28.64
N ALA A 233 -7.41 4.97 -27.90
CA ALA A 233 -8.09 3.75 -28.33
C ALA A 233 -9.63 3.83 -28.24
N GLY A 234 -10.19 4.95 -27.76
CA GLY A 234 -11.63 5.19 -27.70
C GLY A 234 -12.36 4.52 -26.53
N TYR A 235 -11.63 3.94 -25.56
CA TYR A 235 -12.24 3.34 -24.37
C TYR A 235 -12.79 4.37 -23.39
N CYS A 236 -12.17 5.55 -23.35
CA CYS A 236 -12.66 6.67 -22.53
C CYS A 236 -13.65 7.57 -23.27
N ASN A 237 -13.99 7.21 -24.50
CA ASN A 237 -14.97 7.91 -25.29
C ASN A 237 -16.28 7.13 -25.31
N LYS A 238 -17.28 7.67 -24.59
CA LYS A 238 -18.76 7.56 -24.68
C LYS A 238 -19.37 7.31 -23.28
N MET A 239 -20.39 8.05 -22.85
CA MET A 239 -21.56 8.52 -23.61
C MET A 239 -21.87 10.01 -23.47
N GLU A 240 -22.53 10.53 -24.51
CA GLU A 240 -23.54 11.61 -24.41
C GLU A 240 -24.53 11.35 -23.27
#